data_AF-A0A7J7E8Y5-F1
#
_entry.id   AF-A0A7J7E8Y5-F1
#
_cell.length_a   1.000
_cell.length_b   1.000
_cell.length_c   1.000
_cell.angle_alpha   90.00
_cell.angle_beta   90.00
_cell.angle_gamma   90.00
#
_symmetry.space_group_name_H-M   'P 1'
#
loop_
_entity.id
_entity.type
_entity.pdbx_description
1 polymer ?
#
loop_
_entity_poly.entity_id
_entity_poly.type
_entity_poly.pdbx_seq_one_letter_code
_entity_poly.pdbx_strand_id
1 'polypeptide(L)'
;MLSFLELSTKAKMPIVGLGTWRSSPGKVKEAVKVAIDAGYHHIDCAYLYENQNEVGEAIQEKIQEKAVKREDLFIVSKDMEELVDEGLVKAIGIASFNHFQIERLLNKLGLKYKPVTNQVFDFKLSDKEMATILSFNRNWRFFLVEELADLDEYPFNAEY
;
A
#
# COMPACT_ATOMS: atom_id res chain seq x y z
N MET A 1 -18.86 -9.73 1.21
CA MET A 1 -17.66 -10.38 1.79
C MET A 1 -17.01 -9.40 2.79
N LEU A 2 -15.80 -9.62 3.28
CA LEU A 2 -15.27 -8.93 4.47
C LEU A 2 -14.54 -7.61 4.10
N SER A 3 -15.29 -6.55 3.77
CA SER A 3 -14.85 -5.36 2.98
C SER A 3 -13.58 -4.58 3.40
N PHE A 4 -12.97 -4.91 4.55
CA PHE A 4 -11.76 -4.31 5.10
C PHE A 4 -10.98 -5.33 5.94
N LEU A 5 -9.68 -5.11 6.11
CA LEU A 5 -8.88 -5.73 7.18
C LEU A 5 -8.93 -4.81 8.41
N GLU A 6 -9.11 -5.39 9.60
CA GLU A 6 -8.89 -4.64 10.85
C GLU A 6 -7.40 -4.65 11.19
N LEU A 7 -6.81 -3.46 11.30
CA LEU A 7 -5.40 -3.29 11.59
C LEU A 7 -5.11 -3.48 13.10
N SER A 8 -3.83 -3.63 13.44
CA SER A 8 -3.36 -3.64 14.84
C SER A 8 -3.81 -2.40 15.63
N THR A 9 -3.94 -1.25 14.96
CA THR A 9 -4.42 0.04 15.47
C THR A 9 -5.95 0.16 15.54
N LYS A 10 -6.71 -0.91 15.22
CA LYS A 10 -8.18 -0.92 15.07
C LYS A 10 -8.75 -0.04 13.95
N ALA A 11 -7.89 0.58 13.14
CA ALA A 11 -8.31 1.16 11.87
C ALA A 11 -8.81 0.07 10.91
N LYS A 12 -9.73 0.43 10.00
CA LYS A 12 -10.22 -0.45 8.94
C LYS A 12 -9.57 -0.05 7.63
N MET A 13 -8.78 -0.95 7.05
CA MET A 13 -8.11 -0.76 5.77
C MET A 13 -8.87 -1.52 4.67
N PRO A 14 -9.37 -0.85 3.62
CA PRO A 14 -9.90 -1.55 2.45
C PRO A 14 -8.77 -2.36 1.80
N ILE A 15 -8.97 -3.66 1.63
CA ILE A 15 -7.93 -4.60 1.14
C ILE A 15 -7.72 -4.58 -0.38
N VAL A 16 -8.47 -3.73 -1.09
CA VAL A 16 -8.30 -3.45 -2.52
C VAL A 16 -8.14 -1.94 -2.63
N GLY A 17 -7.04 -1.51 -3.24
CA GLY A 17 -6.71 -0.10 -3.41
C GLY A 17 -6.03 0.17 -4.75
N LEU A 18 -6.10 1.40 -5.23
CA LEU A 18 -5.47 1.83 -6.47
C LEU A 18 -4.02 2.24 -6.20
N GLY A 19 -3.05 1.46 -6.71
CA GLY A 19 -1.64 1.86 -6.77
C GLY A 19 -1.38 2.83 -7.91
N THR A 20 -0.70 3.96 -7.64
CA THR A 20 -0.54 5.05 -8.63
C THR A 20 0.79 5.06 -9.39
N TRP A 21 1.69 4.13 -9.12
CA TRP A 21 3.02 4.04 -9.75
C TRP A 21 2.95 3.94 -11.28
N ARG A 22 3.89 4.61 -11.98
CA ARG A 22 4.00 4.65 -13.46
C ARG A 22 2.76 5.14 -14.22
N SER A 23 1.77 5.73 -13.54
CA SER A 23 0.71 6.51 -14.20
C SER A 23 1.34 7.66 -15.00
N SER A 24 0.94 7.82 -16.25
CA SER A 24 1.41 8.95 -17.08
C SER A 24 0.94 10.30 -16.51
N PRO A 25 1.71 11.40 -16.71
CA PRO A 25 1.28 12.74 -16.29
C PRO A 25 -0.11 13.11 -16.85
N GLY A 26 -0.95 13.70 -16.02
CA GLY A 26 -2.34 14.04 -16.32
C GLY A 26 -3.28 12.83 -16.44
N LYS A 27 -2.87 11.62 -16.03
CA LYS A 27 -3.71 10.41 -16.03
C LYS A 27 -4.00 9.86 -14.64
N VAL A 28 -3.17 10.12 -13.63
CA VAL A 28 -3.46 9.58 -12.29
C VAL A 28 -4.67 10.28 -11.68
N LYS A 29 -4.87 11.58 -11.94
CA LYS A 29 -6.05 12.32 -11.46
C LYS A 29 -7.37 11.63 -11.84
N GLU A 30 -7.56 11.37 -13.13
CA GLU A 30 -8.77 10.69 -13.62
C GLU A 30 -8.85 9.23 -13.17
N ALA A 31 -7.73 8.51 -13.08
CA ALA A 31 -7.72 7.14 -12.55
C ALA A 31 -8.20 7.08 -11.08
N VAL A 32 -7.77 8.03 -10.24
CA VAL A 32 -8.24 8.14 -8.83
C VAL A 32 -9.71 8.53 -8.77
N LYS A 33 -10.18 9.47 -9.61
CA LYS A 33 -11.60 9.85 -9.67
C LYS A 33 -12.49 8.68 -10.06
N VAL A 34 -12.15 7.96 -11.13
CA VAL A 34 -12.89 6.77 -11.60
C VAL A 34 -12.84 5.64 -10.57
N ALA A 35 -11.72 5.44 -9.87
CA ALA A 35 -11.63 4.46 -8.81
C ALA A 35 -12.57 4.79 -7.64
N ILE A 36 -12.61 6.05 -7.19
CA ILE A 36 -13.54 6.50 -6.13
C ILE A 36 -14.99 6.30 -6.58
N ASP A 37 -15.35 6.66 -7.81
CA ASP A 37 -16.69 6.44 -8.38
C ASP A 37 -17.05 4.94 -8.50
N ALA A 38 -16.05 4.07 -8.68
CA ALA A 38 -16.18 2.62 -8.64
C ALA A 38 -16.16 2.01 -7.22
N GLY A 39 -16.15 2.84 -6.17
CA GLY A 39 -16.18 2.39 -4.76
C GLY A 39 -14.82 2.03 -4.16
N TYR A 40 -13.70 2.51 -4.73
CA TYR A 40 -12.39 2.35 -4.10
C TYR A 40 -12.22 3.34 -2.95
N HIS A 41 -12.00 2.77 -1.76
CA HIS A 41 -11.74 3.52 -0.53
C HIS A 41 -10.26 3.55 -0.13
N HIS A 42 -9.37 2.93 -0.91
CA HIS A 42 -7.93 2.88 -0.64
C HIS A 42 -7.14 3.35 -1.86
N ILE A 43 -6.25 4.33 -1.67
CA ILE A 43 -5.31 4.81 -2.68
C ILE A 43 -3.88 4.64 -2.14
N ASP A 44 -3.00 4.05 -2.95
CA ASP A 44 -1.59 3.81 -2.66
C ASP A 44 -0.71 4.65 -3.58
N CYS A 45 0.05 5.58 -3.00
CA CYS A 45 0.94 6.49 -3.71
C CYS A 45 2.34 6.51 -3.08
N ALA A 46 3.25 7.37 -3.58
CA ALA A 46 4.55 7.66 -2.99
C ALA A 46 5.04 9.01 -3.51
N TYR A 47 5.88 9.71 -2.73
CA TYR A 47 6.53 10.94 -3.20
C TYR A 47 7.36 10.70 -4.48
N LEU A 48 8.13 9.60 -4.51
CA LEU A 48 8.92 9.12 -5.64
C LEU A 48 8.13 8.73 -6.90
N TYR A 49 6.79 8.85 -6.90
CA TYR A 49 5.98 8.67 -8.12
C TYR A 49 5.72 10.00 -8.84
N GLU A 50 6.20 11.13 -8.28
CA GLU A 50 6.09 12.51 -8.81
C GLU A 50 4.66 12.99 -9.12
N ASN A 51 3.65 12.22 -8.71
CA ASN A 51 2.25 12.39 -9.13
C ASN A 51 1.26 12.60 -7.97
N GLN A 52 1.76 12.76 -6.73
CA GLN A 52 0.92 12.97 -5.54
C GLN A 52 0.02 14.21 -5.62
N ASN A 53 0.44 15.28 -6.33
CA ASN A 53 -0.38 16.48 -6.51
C ASN A 53 -1.68 16.17 -7.26
N GLU A 54 -1.60 15.44 -8.38
CA GLU A 54 -2.78 14.97 -9.14
C GLU A 54 -3.69 14.05 -8.31
N VAL A 55 -3.11 13.20 -7.45
CA VAL A 55 -3.85 12.34 -6.52
C VAL A 55 -4.59 13.19 -5.47
N GLY A 56 -3.94 14.22 -4.93
CA GLY A 56 -4.52 15.17 -4.00
C GLY A 56 -5.67 15.97 -4.60
N GLU A 57 -5.51 16.47 -5.84
CA GLU A 57 -6.58 17.15 -6.59
C GLU A 57 -7.79 16.24 -6.82
N ALA A 58 -7.58 14.99 -7.25
CA ALA A 58 -8.66 14.02 -7.47
C ALA A 58 -9.47 13.75 -6.20
N ILE A 59 -8.79 13.57 -5.07
CA ILE A 59 -9.42 13.37 -3.75
C ILE A 59 -10.17 14.64 -3.31
N GLN A 60 -9.58 15.82 -3.51
CA GLN A 60 -10.20 17.08 -3.14
C GLN A 60 -11.47 17.36 -3.96
N GLU A 61 -11.44 17.13 -5.27
CA GLU A 61 -12.60 17.23 -6.15
C GLU A 61 -13.71 16.25 -5.71
N LYS A 62 -13.38 14.98 -5.47
CA LYS A 62 -14.39 13.98 -5.03
C LYS A 62 -15.01 14.27 -3.67
N ILE A 63 -14.29 14.94 -2.77
CA ILE A 63 -14.84 15.44 -1.49
C ILE A 63 -15.74 16.67 -1.71
N GLN A 64 -15.38 17.58 -2.63
CA GLN A 64 -16.22 18.74 -2.98
C GLN A 64 -17.51 18.33 -3.72
N GLU A 65 -17.42 17.35 -4.61
CA GLU A 65 -18.54 16.66 -5.28
C GLU A 65 -19.44 15.89 -4.28
N LYS A 66 -18.96 15.66 -3.05
CA LYS A 66 -19.59 14.82 -2.01
C LYS A 66 -19.75 13.35 -2.40
N ALA A 67 -18.96 12.87 -3.37
CA ALA A 67 -18.92 11.47 -3.78
C ALA A 67 -18.34 10.56 -2.68
N VAL A 68 -17.40 11.09 -1.89
CA VAL A 68 -16.77 10.40 -0.75
C VAL A 68 -16.39 11.42 0.32
N LYS A 69 -16.24 11.00 1.59
CA LYS A 69 -15.70 11.86 2.65
C LYS A 69 -14.23 11.53 2.96
N ARG A 70 -13.55 12.43 3.67
CA ARG A 70 -12.14 12.19 4.04
C ARG A 70 -11.97 11.03 5.02
N GLU A 71 -12.92 10.80 5.93
CA GLU A 71 -12.88 9.67 6.87
C GLU A 71 -13.09 8.32 6.19
N ASP A 72 -13.75 8.28 5.03
CA ASP A 72 -14.00 7.07 4.24
C ASP A 72 -12.81 6.69 3.33
N LEU A 73 -11.70 7.44 3.37
CA LEU A 73 -10.52 7.22 2.52
C LEU A 73 -9.26 6.80 3.30
N PHE A 74 -8.74 5.63 2.96
CA PHE A 74 -7.47 5.10 3.42
C PHE A 74 -6.36 5.45 2.41
N ILE A 75 -5.48 6.39 2.75
CA ILE A 75 -4.40 6.83 1.84
C ILE A 75 -3.07 6.33 2.40
N VAL A 76 -2.31 5.62 1.57
CA VAL A 76 -0.97 5.12 1.89
C VAL A 76 0.06 5.88 1.07
N SER A 77 1.07 6.43 1.75
CA SER A 77 2.32 6.86 1.13
C SER A 77 3.50 6.19 1.83
N LYS A 78 4.68 6.19 1.19
CA LYS A 78 5.91 5.56 1.67
C LYS A 78 6.86 6.62 2.24
N ASP A 79 6.30 7.49 3.08
CA ASP A 79 6.98 8.59 3.75
C ASP A 79 6.89 8.36 5.28
N MET A 80 7.95 8.70 6.03
CA MET A 80 8.28 8.03 7.30
C MET A 80 8.06 8.88 8.56
N GLU A 81 7.77 8.20 9.67
CA GLU A 81 7.67 8.60 11.09
C GLU A 81 7.28 10.06 11.45
N GLU A 82 8.04 11.08 11.05
CA GLU A 82 7.79 12.49 11.35
C GLU A 82 6.39 12.95 10.91
N LEU A 83 5.93 12.56 9.73
CA LEU A 83 4.58 12.89 9.23
C LEU A 83 3.43 12.27 10.07
N VAL A 84 3.71 11.26 10.90
CA VAL A 84 2.73 10.71 11.85
C VAL A 84 2.76 11.47 13.17
N ASP A 85 3.94 11.85 13.66
CA ASP A 85 4.07 12.67 14.88
C ASP A 85 3.57 14.13 14.63
N GLU A 86 3.59 14.63 13.39
CA GLU A 86 2.89 15.85 12.95
C GLU A 86 1.37 15.66 12.70
N GLY A 87 0.86 14.43 12.76
CA GLY A 87 -0.56 14.11 12.56
C GLY A 87 -1.06 14.16 11.10
N LEU A 88 -0.17 14.31 10.12
CA LEU A 88 -0.48 14.34 8.68
C LEU A 88 -0.80 12.94 8.13
N VAL A 89 -0.20 11.89 8.72
CA VAL A 89 -0.35 10.48 8.34
C VAL A 89 -0.90 9.67 9.53
N LYS A 90 -1.80 8.70 9.27
CA LYS A 90 -2.50 7.94 10.33
C LYS A 90 -1.86 6.60 10.70
N ALA A 91 -1.02 6.03 9.85
CA ALA A 91 -0.34 4.75 10.05
C ALA A 91 0.85 4.63 9.08
N ILE A 92 1.85 3.83 9.43
CA ILE A 92 3.06 3.61 8.61
C ILE A 92 3.04 2.18 8.07
N GLY A 93 3.29 2.03 6.77
CA GLY A 93 3.56 0.76 6.11
C GLY A 93 5.05 0.60 5.78
N ILE A 94 5.46 -0.63 5.48
CA ILE A 94 6.77 -0.93 4.87
C ILE A 94 6.55 -1.57 3.51
N ALA A 95 7.48 -1.35 2.59
CA ALA A 95 7.52 -1.98 1.28
C ALA A 95 8.90 -2.60 1.05
N SER A 96 8.94 -3.77 0.41
CA SER A 96 10.18 -4.46 0.01
C SER A 96 11.16 -4.85 1.13
N PHE A 97 10.72 -4.91 2.40
CA PHE A 97 11.54 -5.44 3.51
C PHE A 97 11.58 -6.97 3.49
N ASN A 98 12.74 -7.55 3.82
CA ASN A 98 12.86 -8.99 4.12
C ASN A 98 12.49 -9.31 5.58
N HIS A 99 12.42 -10.60 5.95
CA HIS A 99 11.97 -10.97 7.30
C HIS A 99 12.87 -10.42 8.43
N PHE A 100 14.20 -10.41 8.26
CA PHE A 100 15.12 -9.84 9.26
C PHE A 100 14.87 -8.34 9.47
N GLN A 101 14.59 -7.59 8.40
CA GLN A 101 14.26 -6.16 8.48
C GLN A 101 12.89 -5.94 9.13
N ILE A 102 11.90 -6.83 8.90
CA ILE A 102 10.60 -6.83 9.60
C ILE A 102 10.79 -7.11 11.10
N GLU A 103 11.55 -8.15 11.46
CA GLU A 103 11.83 -8.50 12.86
C GLU A 103 12.62 -7.40 13.58
N ARG A 104 13.62 -6.81 12.94
CA ARG A 104 14.39 -5.68 13.50
C ARG A 104 13.50 -4.45 13.71
N LEU A 105 12.56 -4.18 12.80
CA LEU A 105 11.56 -3.12 12.99
C LEU A 105 10.62 -3.45 14.16
N LEU A 106 10.07 -4.66 14.20
CA LEU A 106 9.13 -5.10 15.25
C LEU A 106 9.77 -5.13 16.66
N ASN A 107 11.10 -5.31 16.74
CA ASN A 107 11.88 -5.27 17.98
C ASN A 107 12.57 -3.91 18.26
N LYS A 108 12.33 -2.87 17.44
CA LYS A 108 12.82 -1.50 17.69
C LYS A 108 12.32 -1.02 19.06
N LEU A 109 13.24 -0.76 20.00
CA LEU A 109 12.88 -0.33 21.35
C LEU A 109 12.12 1.01 21.27
N GLY A 110 10.88 1.04 21.74
CA GLY A 110 10.00 2.21 21.62
C GLY A 110 9.17 2.30 20.32
N LEU A 111 9.08 1.24 19.52
CA LEU A 111 8.18 1.18 18.36
C LEU A 111 6.71 1.46 18.75
N LYS A 112 6.12 2.52 18.17
CA LYS A 112 4.73 2.93 18.42
C LYS A 112 3.68 2.17 17.58
N TYR A 113 4.01 1.73 16.35
CA TYR A 113 3.05 1.24 15.35
C TYR A 113 3.56 0.03 14.56
N LYS A 114 2.67 -0.79 13.96
CA LYS A 114 3.02 -2.02 13.20
C LYS A 114 2.38 -2.06 11.78
N PRO A 115 3.09 -2.56 10.74
CA PRO A 115 2.63 -2.57 9.33
C PRO A 115 1.72 -3.76 8.95
N VAL A 116 0.96 -3.65 7.83
CA VAL A 116 -0.21 -4.49 7.44
C VAL A 116 -0.68 -4.30 5.96
N THR A 117 -1.18 -5.33 5.23
CA THR A 117 -1.66 -5.25 3.80
C THR A 117 -2.68 -6.34 3.32
N ASN A 118 -3.69 -5.96 2.50
CA ASN A 118 -4.61 -6.65 1.50
C ASN A 118 -5.17 -8.11 1.74
N GLN A 119 -5.90 -8.93 0.92
CA GLN A 119 -6.56 -9.07 -0.44
C GLN A 119 -7.79 -10.08 -0.29
N VAL A 120 -8.87 -10.35 -1.10
CA VAL A 120 -9.70 -9.85 -2.27
C VAL A 120 -11.20 -10.35 -2.11
N PHE A 121 -12.20 -10.15 -3.02
CA PHE A 121 -13.65 -10.11 -2.62
C PHE A 121 -14.89 -10.76 -3.28
N ASP A 122 -14.97 -11.11 -4.57
CA ASP A 122 -16.26 -11.52 -5.18
C ASP A 122 -16.41 -13.04 -5.37
N PHE A 123 -15.29 -13.77 -5.39
CA PHE A 123 -15.22 -15.23 -5.36
C PHE A 123 -14.34 -15.71 -4.18
N LYS A 124 -14.28 -17.03 -3.99
CA LYS A 124 -13.26 -17.68 -3.15
C LYS A 124 -12.57 -18.76 -3.97
N LEU A 125 -11.24 -18.75 -3.95
CA LEU A 125 -10.44 -19.84 -4.48
C LEU A 125 -10.60 -21.06 -3.56
N SER A 126 -10.79 -22.25 -4.15
CA SER A 126 -10.71 -23.53 -3.43
C SER A 126 -9.27 -23.87 -3.06
N ASP A 127 -9.09 -24.79 -2.11
CA ASP A 127 -7.75 -25.26 -1.68
C ASP A 127 -6.92 -25.78 -2.86
N LYS A 128 -7.58 -26.38 -3.87
CA LYS A 128 -6.94 -26.85 -5.11
C LYS A 128 -6.45 -25.70 -5.99
N GLU A 129 -7.22 -24.63 -6.13
CA GLU A 129 -6.82 -23.45 -6.90
C GLU A 129 -5.71 -22.68 -6.19
N MET A 130 -5.79 -22.54 -4.86
CA MET A 130 -4.72 -22.00 -4.03
C MET A 130 -3.42 -22.80 -4.18
N ALA A 131 -3.49 -24.13 -4.07
CA ALA A 131 -2.32 -25.01 -4.29
C ALA A 131 -1.77 -24.91 -5.72
N THR A 132 -2.64 -24.71 -6.72
CA THR A 132 -2.24 -24.53 -8.12
C THR A 132 -1.47 -23.22 -8.29
N ILE A 133 -1.99 -22.10 -7.75
CA ILE A 133 -1.32 -20.79 -7.77
C ILE A 133 0.02 -20.84 -7.04
N LEU A 134 0.08 -21.47 -5.87
CA LEU A 134 1.33 -21.67 -5.13
C LEU A 134 2.36 -22.49 -5.92
N SER A 135 1.92 -23.48 -6.72
CA SER A 135 2.81 -24.26 -7.60
C SER A 135 3.39 -23.48 -8.79
N PHE A 136 2.89 -22.25 -9.05
CA PHE A 136 3.49 -21.33 -10.02
C PHE A 136 4.63 -20.48 -9.44
N ASN A 137 4.91 -20.53 -8.14
CA ASN A 137 6.07 -19.85 -7.57
C ASN A 137 7.38 -20.37 -8.21
N ARG A 138 8.31 -19.46 -8.52
CA ARG A 138 9.64 -19.73 -9.08
C ARG A 138 10.78 -19.11 -8.27
N ASN A 139 10.48 -18.53 -7.10
CA ASN A 139 11.37 -17.65 -6.33
C ASN A 139 11.95 -16.49 -7.17
N TRP A 140 11.25 -16.10 -8.23
CA TRP A 140 11.65 -15.08 -9.18
C TRP A 140 11.06 -13.71 -8.79
N ARG A 141 11.89 -12.67 -8.80
CA ARG A 141 11.52 -11.30 -8.43
C ARG A 141 11.49 -10.43 -9.69
N PHE A 142 10.32 -9.89 -10.07
CA PHE A 142 10.16 -9.05 -11.26
C PHE A 142 10.73 -7.62 -11.08
N PHE A 143 10.75 -7.13 -9.85
CA PHE A 143 11.32 -5.83 -9.51
C PHE A 143 12.52 -6.04 -8.58
N LEU A 144 13.71 -6.03 -9.18
CA LEU A 144 15.00 -5.92 -8.53
C LEU A 144 15.56 -4.53 -8.80
N VAL A 145 16.46 -4.07 -7.93
CA VAL A 145 17.26 -2.86 -8.14
C VAL A 145 18.71 -3.30 -8.03
N GLU A 146 19.18 -4.01 -9.06
CA GLU A 146 20.47 -4.73 -9.05
C GLU A 146 21.65 -3.76 -8.86
N GLU A 147 21.47 -2.49 -9.20
CA GLU A 147 22.39 -1.38 -8.93
C GLU A 147 22.66 -1.12 -7.44
N LEU A 148 21.85 -1.70 -6.54
CA LEU A 148 21.96 -1.61 -5.08
C LEU A 148 22.35 -2.94 -4.43
N ALA A 149 22.67 -3.99 -5.20
CA ALA A 149 22.89 -5.34 -4.69
C ALA A 149 24.07 -5.47 -3.70
N ASP A 150 25.07 -4.60 -3.83
CA ASP A 150 26.27 -4.53 -2.99
C ASP A 150 26.04 -3.79 -1.65
N LEU A 151 24.85 -3.26 -1.37
CA LEU A 151 24.54 -2.61 -0.10
C LEU A 151 24.25 -3.63 1.00
N ASP A 152 24.80 -3.40 2.21
CA ASP A 152 24.57 -4.23 3.42
C ASP A 152 23.07 -4.46 3.74
N GLU A 153 22.21 -3.53 3.35
CA GLU A 153 20.76 -3.53 3.59
C GLU A 153 19.94 -3.96 2.36
N TYR A 154 20.56 -4.46 1.29
CA TYR A 154 19.84 -4.89 0.09
C TYR A 154 18.91 -6.08 0.41
N PRO A 155 17.57 -5.89 0.35
CA PRO A 155 16.64 -6.82 0.97
C PRO A 155 16.66 -8.20 0.31
N PHE A 156 16.96 -8.25 -0.99
CA PHE A 156 16.83 -9.45 -1.83
C PHE A 156 18.06 -10.38 -1.80
N ASN A 157 19.09 -10.05 -1.01
CA ASN A 157 20.17 -10.99 -0.65
C ASN A 157 19.69 -12.04 0.36
N ALA A 158 18.57 -11.79 1.06
CA ALA A 158 17.90 -12.78 1.90
C ALA A 158 16.96 -13.68 1.08
N GLU A 159 16.78 -14.93 1.52
CA GLU A 159 15.90 -15.91 0.88
C GLU A 159 14.42 -15.45 0.87
N TYR A 160 13.96 -14.82 1.95
CA TYR A 160 12.59 -14.29 2.12
C TYR A 160 12.56 -12.90 2.77
#